data_AF-A0A4U9Y4D0-F1
#
_entry.id   AF-A0A4U9Y4D0-F1
#
_cell.length_a   1.000
_cell.length_b   1.000
_cell.length_c   1.000
_cell.angle_alpha   90.00
_cell.angle_beta   90.00
_cell.angle_gamma   90.00
#
_symmetry.space_group_name_H-M   'P 1'
#
loop_
_entity.id
_entity.type
_entity.pdbx_description
1 polymer ?
#
loop_
_entity_poly.entity_id
_entity_poly.type
_entity_poly.pdbx_seq_one_letter_code
_entity_poly.pdbx_strand_id
1 'polypeptide(L)'
;MQYLVKEEIKEIQLALLDYIDETCKKHDIPYFLSYGTMLGAIRHKGMIPWDDDIDISLYREDYERLLKIIEEEDHPRYKVLS
;
A
#
# COMPACT_ATOMS: atom_id res chain seq x y z
N MET A 1 -16.97 -12.09 -11.94
CA MET A 1 -16.33 -12.13 -10.61
C MET A 1 -15.34 -13.29 -10.64
N GLN A 2 -14.04 -12.99 -10.60
CA GLN A 2 -12.98 -14.00 -10.59
C GLN A 2 -12.58 -14.25 -9.14
N TYR A 3 -12.48 -15.52 -8.75
CA TYR A 3 -11.92 -15.89 -7.45
C TYR A 3 -10.40 -15.97 -7.56
N LEU A 4 -9.72 -15.41 -6.58
CA LEU A 4 -8.26 -15.44 -6.47
C LEU A 4 -7.85 -16.35 -5.31
N VAL A 5 -6.71 -17.02 -5.46
CA VAL A 5 -6.08 -17.72 -4.33
C VAL A 5 -5.31 -16.74 -3.45
N LYS A 6 -5.01 -17.13 -2.21
CA LYS A 6 -4.43 -16.25 -1.20
C LYS A 6 -3.07 -15.67 -1.63
N GLU A 7 -2.27 -16.47 -2.30
CA GLU A 7 -0.96 -16.07 -2.83
C GLU A 7 -1.11 -14.96 -3.88
N GLU A 8 -2.07 -15.08 -4.80
CA GLU A 8 -2.35 -14.05 -5.81
C GLU A 8 -2.80 -12.74 -5.14
N ILE A 9 -3.62 -12.81 -4.09
CA ILE A 9 -4.07 -11.63 -3.33
C ILE A 9 -2.86 -10.90 -2.73
N LYS A 10 -1.94 -11.63 -2.09
CA LYS A 10 -0.75 -11.04 -1.48
C LYS A 10 0.19 -10.41 -2.51
N GLU A 11 0.37 -11.04 -3.66
CA GLU A 11 1.16 -10.46 -4.75
C GLU A 11 0.56 -9.14 -5.25
N ILE A 12 -0.77 -9.06 -5.36
CA ILE A 12 -1.46 -7.82 -5.74
C ILE A 12 -1.28 -6.74 -4.67
N GLN A 13 -1.36 -7.11 -3.39
CA GLN A 13 -1.18 -6.19 -2.26
C GLN A 13 0.24 -5.64 -2.20
N LEU A 14 1.25 -6.50 -2.35
CA LEU A 14 2.65 -6.06 -2.41
C LEU A 14 2.90 -5.14 -3.62
N ALA A 15 2.36 -5.47 -4.79
CA ALA A 15 2.47 -4.61 -5.97
C ALA A 15 1.77 -3.24 -5.76
N LEU A 16 0.67 -3.19 -5.01
CA LEU A 16 0.02 -1.93 -4.62
C LEU A 16 0.92 -1.13 -3.67
N LEU A 17 1.58 -1.78 -2.71
CA LEU A 17 2.51 -1.12 -1.81
C LEU A 17 3.74 -0.60 -2.56
N ASP A 18 4.27 -1.34 -3.53
CA ASP A 18 5.37 -0.90 -4.40
C ASP A 18 4.97 0.37 -5.19
N TYR A 19 3.76 0.40 -5.76
CA TYR A 19 3.23 1.60 -6.43
C TYR A 19 3.16 2.81 -5.48
N ILE A 20 2.64 2.61 -4.26
CA ILE A 20 2.56 3.68 -3.25
C ILE A 20 3.97 4.13 -2.85
N ASP A 21 4.91 3.21 -2.63
CA ASP A 21 6.30 3.52 -2.26
C ASP A 21 7.01 4.34 -3.36
N GLU A 22 6.89 3.92 -4.62
CA GLU A 22 7.45 4.64 -5.77
C GLU A 22 6.86 6.06 -5.89
N THR A 23 5.54 6.18 -5.74
CA THR A 23 4.83 7.47 -5.76
C THR A 23 5.31 8.36 -4.62
N CYS A 24 5.36 7.84 -3.40
CA CYS A 24 5.83 8.57 -2.22
C CYS A 24 7.28 9.04 -2.37
N LYS A 25 8.19 8.17 -2.85
CA LYS A 25 9.60 8.51 -3.11
C LYS A 25 9.76 9.58 -4.17
N LYS A 26 9.02 9.50 -5.28
CA LYS A 26 9.05 10.47 -6.37
C LYS A 26 8.62 11.86 -5.93
N HIS A 27 7.71 11.95 -4.96
CA HIS A 27 7.09 13.19 -4.50
C HIS A 27 7.58 13.67 -3.12
N ASP A 28 8.60 13.02 -2.55
CA ASP A 28 9.15 13.32 -1.22
C ASP A 28 8.05 13.34 -0.15
N ILE A 29 7.30 12.23 -0.08
CA ILE A 29 6.22 12.01 0.87
C ILE A 29 6.66 10.89 1.83
N PRO A 30 6.92 11.20 3.11
CA PRO A 30 7.23 10.17 4.09
C PRO A 30 5.96 9.37 4.44
N TYR A 31 6.10 8.06 4.51
CA TYR A 31 5.11 7.16 5.07
C TYR A 31 5.78 6.10 5.94
N PHE A 32 5.00 5.45 6.80
CA PHE A 32 5.45 4.40 7.70
C PHE A 32 4.57 3.17 7.51
N LEU A 33 5.16 1.98 7.58
CA LEU A 33 4.37 0.76 7.75
C LEU A 33 3.73 0.79 9.15
N SER A 34 2.50 0.30 9.26
CA SER A 34 1.74 0.33 10.51
C SER A 34 1.18 -1.03 10.87
N TYR A 35 0.73 -1.18 12.13
CA TYR A 35 0.00 -2.35 12.64
C TYR A 35 0.60 -3.72 12.25
N GLY A 36 -0.22 -4.60 11.65
CA GLY A 36 0.15 -5.95 11.26
C GLY A 36 1.24 -5.96 10.19
N THR A 37 1.19 -5.00 9.26
CA THR A 37 2.18 -4.84 8.19
C THR A 37 3.58 -4.54 8.73
N MET A 38 3.69 -3.59 9.67
CA MET A 38 4.96 -3.26 10.33
C MET A 38 5.52 -4.47 11.10
N LEU A 39 4.65 -5.14 11.88
CA LEU A 39 5.05 -6.31 12.65
C LEU A 39 5.50 -7.46 11.74
N GLY A 40 4.80 -7.68 10.63
CA GLY A 40 5.15 -8.66 9.60
C GLY A 40 6.55 -8.42 9.06
N ALA A 41 6.83 -7.20 8.59
CA ALA A 41 8.12 -6.83 8.02
C ALA A 41 9.28 -7.17 8.96
N ILE A 42 9.14 -6.89 10.26
CA ILE A 42 10.19 -7.17 11.25
C ILE A 42 10.26 -8.66 11.63
N ARG A 43 9.11 -9.27 11.98
CA ARG A 43 9.02 -10.63 12.57
C ARG A 43 9.12 -11.74 11.54
N HIS A 44 8.44 -11.60 10.41
CA HIS A 44 8.34 -12.64 9.36
C HIS A 44 9.16 -12.32 8.12
N LYS A 45 9.82 -11.16 8.06
CA LYS A 45 10.56 -10.69 6.88
C LYS A 45 9.66 -10.55 5.63
N GLY A 46 8.40 -10.18 5.87
CA GLY A 46 7.35 -10.07 4.86
C GLY A 46 5.99 -9.97 5.53
N MET A 47 4.91 -10.07 4.77
CA MET A 47 3.55 -10.05 5.34
C MET A 47 3.34 -11.22 6.32
N ILE A 48 2.48 -11.01 7.33
CA ILE A 48 2.09 -12.09 8.23
C ILE A 48 1.37 -13.18 7.41
N PRO A 49 1.65 -14.49 7.61
CA PRO A 49 1.09 -15.53 6.74
C PRO A 49 -0.44 -15.55 6.67
N TRP A 50 -1.13 -15.06 7.70
CA TRP A 50 -2.58 -14.99 7.77
C TRP A 50 -3.17 -13.58 7.64
N ASP A 51 -2.35 -12.54 7.44
CA ASP A 51 -2.87 -11.21 7.07
C ASP A 51 -3.49 -11.24 5.67
N ASP A 52 -4.47 -10.36 5.49
CA ASP A 52 -5.23 -10.14 4.26
C ASP A 52 -5.36 -8.66 3.89
N ASP A 53 -4.58 -7.76 4.51
CA ASP A 53 -4.49 -6.34 4.19
C ASP A 53 -3.05 -5.77 4.32
N ILE A 54 -2.91 -4.49 3.97
CA ILE A 54 -1.67 -3.71 4.16
C ILE A 54 -2.04 -2.37 4.80
N ASP A 55 -1.34 -2.05 5.88
CA ASP A 55 -1.49 -0.82 6.63
C ASP A 55 -0.26 0.08 6.50
N ILE A 56 -0.51 1.33 6.12
CA ILE A 56 0.48 2.41 6.18
C ILE A 56 -0.08 3.61 6.95
N SER A 57 0.79 4.47 7.43
CA SER A 57 0.42 5.73 8.05
C SER A 57 1.27 6.87 7.52
N LEU A 58 0.64 8.03 7.41
CA LEU A 58 1.26 9.27 6.94
C LEU A 58 0.88 10.38 7.91
N TYR A 59 1.67 11.45 7.91
CA TYR A 59 1.19 12.69 8.49
C TYR A 59 -0.02 13.20 7.70
N ARG A 60 -0.88 13.97 8.37
CA ARG A 60 -2.15 14.44 7.80
C ARG A 60 -1.93 15.18 6.47
N GLU A 61 -0.94 16.05 6.43
CA GLU A 61 -0.58 16.86 5.26
C GLU A 61 -0.07 15.99 4.10
N ASP A 62 0.74 14.98 4.41
CA ASP A 62 1.31 14.04 3.43
C ASP A 62 0.26 13.10 2.84
N TYR A 63 -0.71 12.65 3.63
CA TYR A 63 -1.85 11.91 3.11
C TYR A 63 -2.65 12.74 2.09
N GLU A 64 -2.94 14.01 2.39
CA GLU A 64 -3.71 14.87 1.47
C GLU A 64 -2.93 15.09 0.16
N ARG A 65 -1.60 15.25 0.25
CA ARG A 65 -0.72 15.33 -0.92
C ARG A 65 -0.77 14.03 -1.74
N LEU A 66 -0.64 12.87 -1.09
CA LEU A 66 -0.64 11.57 -1.75
C LEU A 66 -1.97 11.29 -2.46
N LEU A 67 -3.10 11.55 -1.79
CA LEU A 67 -4.42 11.37 -2.40
C LEU A 67 -4.57 12.18 -3.67
N LYS A 68 -4.22 13.46 -3.61
CA LYS A 68 -4.30 14.35 -4.78
C LYS A 68 -3.46 13.83 -5.94
N ILE A 69 -2.24 13.34 -5.67
CA ILE A 69 -1.36 12.78 -6.71
C ILE A 69 -2.00 11.54 -7.35
N ILE A 70 -2.50 10.60 -6.54
CA ILE A 70 -3.10 9.36 -7.06
C ILE A 70 -4.36 9.65 -7.87
N GLU A 71 -5.19 10.62 -7.43
CA GLU A 71 -6.37 11.05 -8.18
C GLU A 71 -6.01 11.71 -9.52
N GLU A 72 -4.92 12.46 -9.59
CA GLU A 72 -4.44 13.11 -10.81
C GLU A 72 -3.74 12.14 -11.79
N GLU A 73 -3.10 11.08 -11.29
CA GLU A 73 -2.37 10.11 -12.11
C GLU A 73 -3.29 9.17 -12.91
N ASP A 74 -4.54 8.97 -12.46
CA ASP A 74 -5.55 8.10 -13.09
C ASP A 74 -4.99 6.72 -13.48
N HIS A 75 -4.36 6.05 -12.52
CA HIS A 75 -3.64 4.81 -12.75
C HIS A 75 -4.57 3.70 -13.30
N PRO A 76 -4.20 2.97 -14.37
CA PRO A 76 -5.10 2.04 -15.07
C PRO A 76 -5.54 0.82 -14.22
N ARG A 77 -4.86 0.56 -13.09
CA ARG A 77 -5.12 -0.57 -12.20
C ARG A 77 -5.57 -0.17 -10.80
N TYR A 78 -5.18 1.00 -10.31
CA TYR A 78 -5.31 1.36 -8.90
C TYR A 78 -6.13 2.63 -8.78
N LYS A 79 -7.06 2.65 -7.82
CA LYS A 79 -7.97 3.76 -7.61
C LYS A 79 -8.20 3.96 -6.12
N VAL A 80 -8.26 5.21 -5.68
CA VAL A 80 -8.69 5.57 -4.33
C VAL A 80 -10.19 5.28 -4.20
N LEU A 81 -10.56 4.57 -3.14
CA LEU A 81 -11.95 4.40 -2.73
C LEU A 81 -12.14 5.21 -1.45
N SER A 82 -13.06 6.18 -1.49
CA SER A 82 -13.43 7.08 -0.39
C SER A 82 -14.90 6.95 -0.05
#